data_AF-A0A8D7AJJ9-F1
#
_entry.id   AF-A0A8D7AJJ9-F1
#
_cell.length_a   1.000
_cell.length_b   1.000
_cell.length_c   1.000
_cell.angle_alpha   90.00
_cell.angle_beta   90.00
_cell.angle_gamma   90.00
#
_symmetry.space_group_name_H-M   'P 1'
#
loop_
_entity.id
_entity.type
_entity.pdbx_description
1 polymer ?
#
loop_
_entity_poly.entity_id
_entity_poly.type
_entity_poly.pdbx_seq_one_letter_code
_entity_poly.pdbx_strand_id
1 'polypeptide(L)'
;MEKVGDKRSMSRRLVALVLLLLLLPTTSRAASEYREALAKSLLYFEAQRSGRLPYDHRVSWRGHSGLTDGLEQGVDLVGGYYDAGDNVKFGLPMAFTVTMLSWSVVEYGGDIAAAGELKHALEAIKWGTDYFIKAHTHPNVLWAQVGDGDTDHSCWQRPEDMTTSRQAHKIDEEHPGSEVAGETAAAMAAASIAFKETNPHYSHVLLHHAQQLFEFGDKHRGRYDDSIGAARRYYPSGSGYGDELLWAALWLHRASGSEEYLNYVLDNAYDLNGATWAISEFSWDIKYAGVQILASKLLMEGGRDLREEQVSILEQYRAKAHHYLCSCLSMNDDDSGSNVARTPAGLLFVRRWNNMQYVAGAAFLLAVYSDYLADSGELLHCPRGSSGSEDLLSLAKSQVDYVLGSNPRGISYLVGHGGRHPRRVHHRAASSVSTRWTGRSSAARRGSTSGTAGGAITRTLWWERSSEAPTTRTSSAT
;
A
#
# COMPACT_ATOMS: atom_id res chain seq x y z
N MET A 1 -6.85 -44.64 62.52
CA MET A 1 -6.83 -43.15 62.63
C MET A 1 -5.95 -42.63 61.51
N GLU A 2 -6.60 -42.00 60.55
CA GLU A 2 -6.11 -41.68 59.21
C GLU A 2 -5.35 -40.34 59.22
N LYS A 3 -4.20 -40.28 58.55
CA LYS A 3 -3.35 -39.08 58.49
C LYS A 3 -4.02 -38.00 57.63
N VAL A 4 -4.41 -36.90 58.26
CA VAL A 4 -4.86 -35.67 57.62
C VAL A 4 -3.68 -35.03 56.88
N GLY A 5 -3.61 -35.27 55.56
CA GLY A 5 -2.65 -34.63 54.66
C GLY A 5 -2.98 -33.16 54.45
N ASP A 6 -1.92 -32.35 54.50
CA ASP A 6 -1.86 -30.90 54.50
C ASP A 6 -2.56 -30.23 53.28
N LYS A 7 -3.86 -29.94 53.42
CA LYS A 7 -4.66 -29.18 52.44
C LYS A 7 -4.16 -27.74 52.23
N ARG A 8 -3.39 -27.16 53.15
CA ARG A 8 -2.90 -25.77 53.05
C ARG A 8 -1.72 -25.65 52.09
N SER A 9 -0.86 -26.66 52.00
CA SER A 9 0.26 -26.70 51.04
C SER A 9 -0.22 -26.75 49.58
N MET A 10 -1.28 -27.52 49.32
CA MET A 10 -1.85 -27.67 47.98
C MET A 10 -2.53 -26.38 47.48
N SER A 11 -3.23 -25.66 48.38
CA SER A 11 -3.85 -24.37 48.08
C SER A 11 -2.83 -23.27 47.75
N ARG A 12 -1.72 -23.20 48.49
CA ARG A 12 -0.65 -22.22 48.22
C ARG A 12 0.06 -22.49 46.88
N ARG A 13 0.26 -23.76 46.51
CA ARG A 13 0.84 -24.14 45.21
C ARG A 13 -0.11 -23.82 44.05
N LEU A 14 -1.42 -24.01 44.23
CA LEU A 14 -2.42 -23.65 43.20
C LEU A 14 -2.50 -22.13 42.98
N VAL A 15 -2.49 -21.34 44.06
CA VAL A 15 -2.51 -19.86 43.98
C VAL A 15 -1.23 -19.33 43.33
N ALA A 16 -0.07 -19.90 43.66
CA ALA A 16 1.20 -19.55 43.02
C ALA A 16 1.22 -19.92 41.53
N LEU A 17 0.64 -21.08 41.14
CA LEU A 17 0.54 -21.48 39.73
C LEU A 17 -0.38 -20.57 38.92
N VAL A 18 -1.50 -20.14 39.50
CA VAL A 18 -2.45 -19.20 38.89
C VAL A 18 -1.84 -17.80 38.74
N LEU A 19 -1.10 -17.31 39.74
CA LEU A 19 -0.34 -16.06 39.64
C LEU A 19 0.80 -16.15 38.60
N LEU A 20 1.46 -17.30 38.46
CA LEU A 20 2.49 -17.53 37.44
C LEU A 20 1.91 -17.61 36.01
N LEU A 21 0.69 -18.14 35.85
CA LEU A 21 -0.05 -18.15 34.57
C LEU A 21 -0.61 -16.78 34.19
N LEU A 22 -0.90 -15.91 35.16
CA LEU A 22 -1.28 -14.51 34.96
C LEU A 22 -0.07 -13.58 34.66
N LEU A 23 1.15 -14.08 34.89
CA LEU A 23 2.42 -13.43 34.55
C LEU A 23 2.97 -13.85 33.18
N LEU A 24 2.24 -14.70 32.43
CA LEU A 24 2.59 -14.96 31.02
C LEU A 24 2.44 -13.65 30.24
N PRO A 25 3.43 -13.25 29.41
CA PRO A 25 3.42 -11.94 28.79
C PRO A 25 2.24 -11.85 27.81
N THR A 26 1.30 -10.95 28.08
CA THR A 26 0.26 -10.52 27.12
C THR A 26 0.89 -9.95 25.85
N THR A 27 2.15 -9.50 25.92
CA THR A 27 2.98 -9.06 24.80
C THR A 27 3.29 -10.16 23.78
N SER A 28 3.21 -11.45 24.15
CA SER A 28 3.48 -12.58 23.23
C SER A 28 2.35 -12.86 22.24
N ARG A 29 1.09 -12.62 22.62
CA ARG A 29 -0.08 -12.92 21.78
C ARG A 29 -0.30 -11.88 20.68
N ALA A 30 -0.26 -10.60 21.03
CA ALA A 30 -0.41 -9.51 20.07
C ALA A 30 0.73 -9.51 19.03
N ALA A 31 1.98 -9.73 19.47
CA ALA A 31 3.11 -9.86 18.56
C ALA A 31 2.96 -11.06 17.60
N SER A 32 2.41 -12.18 18.08
CA SER A 32 2.08 -13.33 17.23
C SER A 32 0.97 -13.02 16.23
N GLU A 33 -0.05 -12.26 16.62
CA GLU A 33 -1.17 -11.86 15.75
C GLU A 33 -0.69 -10.93 14.61
N TYR A 34 0.13 -9.91 14.89
CA TYR A 34 0.68 -9.04 13.85
C TYR A 34 1.65 -9.76 12.92
N ARG A 35 2.50 -10.66 13.46
CA ARG A 35 3.38 -11.50 12.65
C ARG A 35 2.60 -12.35 11.66
N GLU A 36 1.51 -12.99 12.11
CA GLU A 36 0.64 -13.78 11.25
C GLU A 36 -0.07 -12.92 10.20
N ALA A 37 -0.53 -11.72 10.59
CA ALA A 37 -1.14 -10.77 9.67
C ALA A 37 -0.15 -10.32 8.57
N LEU A 38 1.09 -10.00 8.93
CA LEU A 38 2.16 -9.65 8.01
C LEU A 38 2.44 -10.76 7.00
N ALA A 39 2.64 -12.00 7.49
CA ALA A 39 2.88 -13.16 6.63
C ALA A 39 1.75 -13.38 5.61
N LYS A 40 0.49 -13.24 6.04
CA LYS A 40 -0.68 -13.33 5.15
C LYS A 40 -0.78 -12.18 4.16
N SER A 41 -0.42 -10.97 4.58
CA SER A 41 -0.35 -9.80 3.71
C SER A 41 0.69 -9.99 2.59
N LEU A 42 1.85 -10.60 2.88
CA LEU A 42 2.84 -10.90 1.85
C LEU A 42 2.40 -12.05 0.92
N LEU A 43 1.71 -13.05 1.47
CA LEU A 43 1.11 -14.11 0.67
C LEU A 43 0.05 -13.60 -0.32
N TYR A 44 -0.56 -12.44 -0.07
CA TYR A 44 -1.44 -11.77 -1.03
C TYR A 44 -0.74 -11.36 -2.30
N PHE A 45 0.42 -10.72 -2.19
CA PHE A 45 1.17 -10.29 -3.36
C PHE A 45 1.55 -11.50 -4.21
N GLU A 46 1.96 -12.60 -3.58
CA GLU A 46 2.12 -13.88 -4.29
C GLU A 46 0.85 -14.31 -5.03
N ALA A 47 -0.31 -14.23 -4.39
CA ALA A 47 -1.59 -14.58 -5.00
C ALA A 47 -2.01 -13.64 -6.14
N GLN A 48 -1.41 -12.45 -6.28
CA GLN A 48 -1.67 -11.48 -7.36
C GLN A 48 -0.69 -11.58 -8.53
N ARG A 49 0.39 -12.37 -8.44
CA ARG A 49 1.44 -12.43 -9.47
C ARG A 49 0.88 -12.82 -10.85
N SER A 50 1.19 -12.05 -11.88
CA SER A 50 1.01 -12.41 -13.30
C SER A 50 2.32 -12.94 -13.87
N GLY A 51 2.28 -13.75 -14.92
CA GLY A 51 3.46 -14.26 -15.61
C GLY A 51 3.90 -15.64 -15.16
N ARG A 52 5.20 -15.92 -15.33
CA ARG A 52 5.78 -17.22 -15.01
C ARG A 52 6.16 -17.31 -13.52
N LEU A 53 5.23 -17.84 -12.73
CA LEU A 53 5.42 -18.07 -11.29
C LEU A 53 6.68 -18.90 -10.97
N PRO A 54 7.39 -18.61 -9.86
CA PRO A 54 8.59 -19.35 -9.47
C PRO A 54 8.25 -20.76 -8.96
N TYR A 55 9.25 -21.66 -8.94
CA TYR A 55 9.04 -23.06 -8.55
C TYR A 55 8.66 -23.22 -7.07
N ASP A 56 9.17 -22.34 -6.20
CA ASP A 56 8.92 -22.31 -4.76
C ASP A 56 7.71 -21.43 -4.38
N HIS A 57 6.85 -21.10 -5.36
CA HIS A 57 5.65 -20.31 -5.13
C HIS A 57 4.71 -20.98 -4.10
N ARG A 58 4.28 -20.22 -3.08
CA ARG A 58 3.53 -20.75 -1.94
C ARG A 58 2.03 -20.90 -2.21
N VAL A 59 1.49 -20.14 -3.17
CA VAL A 59 0.05 -20.12 -3.47
C VAL A 59 -0.29 -21.21 -4.48
N SER A 60 -0.49 -22.44 -3.99
CA SER A 60 -0.61 -23.66 -4.80
C SER A 60 -1.78 -23.69 -5.80
N TRP A 61 -2.75 -22.78 -5.68
CA TRP A 61 -3.91 -22.69 -6.56
C TRP A 61 -3.73 -21.67 -7.70
N ARG A 62 -2.63 -20.91 -7.71
CA ARG A 62 -2.22 -20.04 -8.81
C ARG A 62 -1.29 -20.79 -9.77
N GLY A 63 -1.43 -20.51 -11.06
CA GLY A 63 -0.58 -21.04 -12.12
C GLY A 63 0.00 -19.92 -12.99
N HIS A 64 0.84 -20.29 -13.96
CA HIS A 64 1.35 -19.35 -14.95
C HIS A 64 0.19 -18.72 -15.73
N SER A 65 0.25 -17.40 -15.93
CA SER A 65 -0.81 -16.63 -16.61
C SER A 65 -0.20 -15.43 -17.34
N GLY A 66 -0.92 -14.83 -18.29
CA GLY A 66 -0.43 -13.63 -19.00
C GLY A 66 0.92 -13.83 -19.70
N LEU A 67 1.16 -15.03 -20.25
CA LEU A 67 2.47 -15.40 -20.82
C LEU A 67 2.76 -14.76 -22.19
N THR A 68 1.78 -14.04 -22.74
CA THR A 68 1.88 -13.32 -24.02
C THR A 68 1.77 -11.81 -23.85
N ASP A 69 1.88 -11.30 -22.61
CA ASP A 69 1.83 -9.87 -22.31
C ASP A 69 2.89 -9.11 -23.11
N GLY A 70 2.46 -8.12 -23.89
CA GLY A 70 3.33 -7.29 -24.72
C GLY A 70 3.75 -7.91 -26.06
N LEU A 71 3.45 -9.18 -26.31
CA LEU A 71 3.85 -9.88 -27.54
C LEU A 71 3.31 -9.19 -28.80
N GLU A 72 2.06 -8.75 -28.78
CA GLU A 72 1.42 -8.01 -29.88
C GLU A 72 2.09 -6.66 -30.16
N GLN A 73 2.78 -6.10 -29.17
CA GLN A 73 3.49 -4.83 -29.24
C GLN A 73 5.01 -5.01 -29.44
N GLY A 74 5.49 -6.25 -29.56
CA GLY A 74 6.91 -6.56 -29.76
C GLY A 74 7.80 -6.40 -28.51
N VAL A 75 7.21 -6.43 -27.31
CA VAL A 75 7.92 -6.27 -26.02
C VAL A 75 7.60 -7.42 -25.07
N ASP A 76 8.50 -7.73 -24.13
CA ASP A 76 8.21 -8.67 -23.04
C ASP A 76 7.63 -7.91 -21.85
N LEU A 77 6.33 -8.03 -21.63
CA LEU A 77 5.66 -7.47 -20.45
C LEU A 77 5.16 -8.58 -19.51
N VAL A 78 5.68 -9.80 -19.61
CA VAL A 78 5.30 -10.90 -18.73
C VAL A 78 5.83 -10.65 -17.31
N GLY A 79 4.94 -10.70 -16.31
CA GLY A 79 5.26 -10.42 -14.92
C GLY A 79 4.29 -9.43 -14.27
N GLY A 80 4.69 -8.86 -13.14
CA GLY A 80 3.93 -7.83 -12.42
C GLY A 80 2.74 -8.41 -11.66
N TYR A 81 1.87 -7.52 -11.17
CA TYR A 81 0.71 -7.88 -10.37
C TYR A 81 -0.59 -7.60 -11.12
N TYR A 82 -1.57 -8.48 -10.99
CA TYR A 82 -2.95 -8.10 -11.25
C TYR A 82 -3.41 -7.12 -10.18
N ASP A 83 -4.20 -6.14 -10.60
CA ASP A 83 -4.53 -4.98 -9.77
C ASP A 83 -5.40 -5.33 -8.56
N ALA A 84 -6.56 -5.93 -8.80
CA ALA A 84 -7.52 -6.25 -7.74
C ALA A 84 -8.07 -7.67 -7.91
N GLY A 85 -9.39 -7.80 -8.09
CA GLY A 85 -10.04 -9.08 -8.38
C GLY A 85 -10.06 -9.45 -9.87
N ASP A 86 -9.52 -8.58 -10.71
CA ASP A 86 -9.44 -8.63 -12.16
C ASP A 86 -8.07 -9.08 -12.64
N ASN A 87 -7.87 -9.08 -13.96
CA ASN A 87 -6.60 -9.53 -14.54
C ASN A 87 -5.91 -8.46 -15.40
N VAL A 88 -6.31 -7.20 -15.22
CA VAL A 88 -5.62 -6.05 -15.79
C VAL A 88 -4.42 -5.69 -14.91
N LYS A 89 -3.34 -5.25 -15.55
CA LYS A 89 -2.16 -4.69 -14.88
C LYS A 89 -2.21 -3.17 -15.05
N PHE A 90 -2.73 -2.46 -14.05
CA PHE A 90 -2.73 -1.00 -14.02
C PHE A 90 -1.42 -0.50 -13.38
N GLY A 91 -0.63 0.27 -14.12
CA GLY A 91 0.72 0.67 -13.73
C GLY A 91 0.75 1.61 -12.52
N LEU A 92 -0.12 2.63 -12.49
CA LEU A 92 -0.15 3.62 -11.42
C LEU A 92 -0.38 3.02 -10.02
N PRO A 93 -1.48 2.27 -9.76
CA PRO A 93 -1.67 1.64 -8.44
C PRO A 93 -0.66 0.53 -8.14
N MET A 94 -0.13 -0.16 -9.15
CA MET A 94 0.95 -1.13 -8.97
C MET A 94 2.24 -0.45 -8.50
N ALA A 95 2.61 0.68 -9.10
CA ALA A 95 3.78 1.45 -8.73
C ALA A 95 3.64 1.98 -7.30
N PHE A 96 2.51 2.59 -6.96
CA PHE A 96 2.21 3.01 -5.59
C PHE A 96 2.34 1.88 -4.56
N THR A 97 1.82 0.71 -4.90
CA THR A 97 1.94 -0.49 -4.05
C THR A 97 3.39 -0.88 -3.81
N VAL A 98 4.23 -0.86 -4.85
CA VAL A 98 5.65 -1.19 -4.75
C VAL A 98 6.41 -0.11 -3.97
N THR A 99 6.07 1.16 -4.13
CA THR A 99 6.63 2.24 -3.31
C THR A 99 6.32 2.04 -1.83
N MET A 100 5.06 1.73 -1.48
CA MET A 100 4.66 1.51 -0.09
C MET A 100 5.28 0.26 0.54
N LEU A 101 5.39 -0.84 -0.22
CA LEU A 101 6.12 -2.04 0.22
C LEU A 101 7.59 -1.72 0.49
N SER A 102 8.21 -0.96 -0.41
CA SER A 102 9.61 -0.55 -0.28
C SER A 102 9.81 0.39 0.90
N TRP A 103 8.94 1.39 1.08
CA TRP A 103 8.98 2.29 2.22
C TRP A 103 8.84 1.53 3.55
N SER A 104 7.95 0.54 3.60
CA SER A 104 7.79 -0.32 4.78
C SER A 104 9.08 -1.07 5.13
N VAL A 105 9.82 -1.57 4.13
CA VAL A 105 11.12 -2.24 4.36
C VAL A 105 12.22 -1.24 4.72
N VAL A 106 12.18 -0.02 4.16
CA VAL A 106 13.14 1.04 4.49
C VAL A 106 13.02 1.48 5.95
N GLU A 107 11.81 1.69 6.47
CA GLU A 107 11.62 2.13 7.87
C GLU A 107 11.68 0.93 8.84
N TYR A 108 11.04 -0.21 8.50
CA TYR A 108 10.81 -1.32 9.45
C TYR A 108 11.48 -2.64 9.04
N GLY A 109 12.50 -2.61 8.19
CA GLY A 109 13.17 -3.82 7.70
C GLY A 109 13.71 -4.72 8.81
N GLY A 110 14.16 -4.13 9.92
CA GLY A 110 14.59 -4.86 11.13
C GLY A 110 13.45 -5.64 11.79
N ASP A 111 12.28 -5.03 11.98
CA ASP A 111 11.11 -5.68 12.57
C ASP A 111 10.53 -6.75 11.64
N ILE A 112 10.51 -6.50 10.34
CA ILE A 112 10.09 -7.47 9.32
C ILE A 112 11.06 -8.67 9.31
N ALA A 113 12.37 -8.44 9.51
CA ALA A 113 13.35 -9.51 9.65
C ALA A 113 13.15 -10.31 10.94
N ALA A 114 12.91 -9.63 12.08
CA ALA A 114 12.56 -10.27 13.34
C ALA A 114 11.25 -11.06 13.23
N ALA A 115 10.33 -10.63 12.35
CA ALA A 115 9.10 -11.34 11.98
C ALA A 115 9.35 -12.59 11.11
N GLY A 116 10.54 -12.74 10.53
CA GLY A 116 10.90 -13.83 9.63
C GLY A 116 10.42 -13.63 8.18
N GLU A 117 9.97 -12.43 7.84
CA GLU A 117 9.25 -12.15 6.59
C GLU A 117 10.04 -11.24 5.62
N LEU A 118 11.26 -10.79 6.00
CA LEU A 118 12.04 -9.86 5.17
C LEU A 118 12.32 -10.40 3.77
N LYS A 119 12.65 -11.69 3.66
CA LYS A 119 12.85 -12.34 2.36
C LYS A 119 11.59 -12.23 1.49
N HIS A 120 10.42 -12.51 2.05
CA HIS A 120 9.15 -12.46 1.32
C HIS A 120 8.72 -11.03 0.97
N ALA A 121 9.03 -10.05 1.83
CA ALA A 121 8.83 -8.64 1.53
C ALA A 121 9.71 -8.19 0.35
N LEU A 122 11.00 -8.52 0.37
CA LEU A 122 11.91 -8.23 -0.75
C LEU A 122 11.49 -8.97 -2.02
N GLU A 123 11.05 -10.22 -1.96
CA GLU A 123 10.52 -10.93 -3.13
C GLU A 123 9.25 -10.29 -3.69
N ALA A 124 8.38 -9.72 -2.84
CA ALA A 124 7.20 -8.99 -3.27
C ALA A 124 7.57 -7.69 -3.99
N ILE A 125 8.53 -6.92 -3.45
CA ILE A 125 9.05 -5.71 -4.10
C ILE A 125 9.70 -6.08 -5.44
N LYS A 126 10.60 -7.07 -5.43
CA LYS A 126 11.37 -7.49 -6.61
C LYS A 126 10.45 -7.89 -7.77
N TRP A 127 9.35 -8.59 -7.49
CA TRP A 127 8.42 -9.02 -8.53
C TRP A 127 7.78 -7.83 -9.28
N GLY A 128 7.46 -6.76 -8.56
CA GLY A 128 6.97 -5.52 -9.14
C GLY A 128 8.05 -4.77 -9.90
N THR A 129 9.23 -4.61 -9.31
CA THR A 129 10.33 -3.86 -9.94
C THR A 129 10.94 -4.58 -11.15
N ASP A 130 10.99 -5.92 -11.16
CA ASP A 130 11.37 -6.69 -12.36
C ASP A 130 10.41 -6.42 -13.53
N TYR A 131 9.12 -6.24 -13.23
CA TYR A 131 8.15 -5.84 -14.24
C TYR A 131 8.35 -4.40 -14.71
N PHE A 132 8.66 -3.45 -13.81
CA PHE A 132 8.94 -2.07 -14.20
C PHE A 132 10.18 -1.94 -15.07
N ILE A 133 11.24 -2.72 -14.81
CA ILE A 133 12.43 -2.78 -15.69
C ILE A 133 12.03 -3.21 -17.10
N LYS A 134 11.17 -4.23 -17.22
CA LYS A 134 10.65 -4.69 -18.52
C LYS A 134 9.75 -3.65 -19.19
N ALA A 135 8.93 -2.96 -18.41
CA ALA A 135 7.99 -1.95 -18.88
C ALA A 135 8.67 -0.63 -19.28
N HIS A 136 9.86 -0.34 -18.75
CA HIS A 136 10.65 0.84 -19.11
C HIS A 136 11.66 0.48 -20.21
N THR A 137 11.17 0.41 -21.46
CA THR A 137 11.93 -0.13 -22.60
C THR A 137 12.95 0.84 -23.21
N HIS A 138 12.73 2.15 -23.03
CA HIS A 138 13.60 3.24 -23.49
C HIS A 138 13.46 4.43 -22.54
N PRO A 139 14.43 5.36 -22.46
CA PRO A 139 14.44 6.43 -21.46
C PRO A 139 13.13 7.22 -21.32
N ASN A 140 12.44 7.46 -22.44
CA ASN A 140 11.17 8.21 -22.50
C ASN A 140 9.99 7.31 -22.92
N VAL A 141 9.99 6.03 -22.58
CA VAL A 141 8.91 5.08 -22.90
C VAL A 141 8.62 4.15 -21.71
N LEU A 142 7.40 4.24 -21.19
CA LEU A 142 6.91 3.37 -20.11
C LEU A 142 5.59 2.68 -20.50
N TRP A 143 5.57 1.36 -20.48
CA TRP A 143 4.37 0.54 -20.65
C TRP A 143 3.54 0.49 -19.35
N ALA A 144 2.60 1.41 -19.23
CA ALA A 144 1.84 1.66 -17.99
C ALA A 144 0.55 0.83 -17.85
N GLN A 145 0.12 0.08 -18.86
CA GLN A 145 -1.04 -0.82 -18.73
C GLN A 145 -0.92 -2.06 -19.62
N VAL A 146 -1.36 -3.22 -19.12
CA VAL A 146 -1.59 -4.42 -19.93
C VAL A 146 -2.96 -5.01 -19.64
N GLY A 147 -3.77 -5.13 -20.68
CA GLY A 147 -5.17 -5.56 -20.57
C GLY A 147 -6.14 -4.41 -20.78
N ASP A 148 -7.31 -4.75 -21.31
CA ASP A 148 -8.44 -3.84 -21.46
C ASP A 148 -9.48 -4.10 -20.36
N GLY A 149 -9.78 -3.07 -19.57
CA GLY A 149 -10.68 -3.21 -18.43
C GLY A 149 -12.10 -3.59 -18.83
N ASP A 150 -12.63 -3.07 -19.95
CA ASP A 150 -14.01 -3.35 -20.36
C ASP A 150 -14.17 -4.84 -20.68
N THR A 151 -13.29 -5.39 -21.51
CA THR A 151 -13.33 -6.80 -21.88
C THR A 151 -12.97 -7.72 -20.72
N ASP A 152 -11.96 -7.39 -19.92
CA ASP A 152 -11.61 -8.18 -18.73
C ASP A 152 -12.73 -8.19 -17.68
N HIS A 153 -13.43 -7.06 -17.49
CA HIS A 153 -14.52 -6.94 -16.51
C HIS A 153 -15.84 -7.50 -17.01
N SER A 154 -16.02 -7.63 -18.31
CA SER A 154 -17.18 -8.31 -18.90
C SER A 154 -17.18 -9.83 -18.68
N CYS A 155 -16.02 -10.43 -18.34
CA CYS A 155 -15.86 -11.88 -18.23
C CYS A 155 -15.20 -12.32 -16.92
N TRP A 156 -15.85 -13.24 -16.19
CA TRP A 156 -15.30 -13.81 -14.96
C TRP A 156 -14.39 -15.02 -15.29
N GLN A 157 -13.12 -14.76 -15.60
CA GLN A 157 -12.12 -15.77 -15.94
C GLN A 157 -10.95 -15.81 -14.96
N ARG A 158 -10.42 -17.01 -14.73
CA ARG A 158 -9.14 -17.16 -14.04
C ARG A 158 -8.02 -16.52 -14.85
N PRO A 159 -6.98 -15.99 -14.19
CA PRO A 159 -5.77 -15.54 -14.88
C PRO A 159 -5.19 -16.59 -15.84
N GLU A 160 -5.18 -17.85 -15.43
CA GLU A 160 -4.58 -18.94 -16.20
C GLU A 160 -5.36 -19.29 -17.48
N ASP A 161 -6.63 -18.88 -17.56
CA ASP A 161 -7.58 -19.23 -18.63
C ASP A 161 -8.07 -17.98 -19.40
N MET A 162 -7.39 -16.84 -19.27
CA MET A 162 -7.81 -15.58 -19.89
C MET A 162 -7.88 -15.68 -21.42
N THR A 163 -8.99 -15.21 -21.98
CA THR A 163 -9.17 -15.06 -23.43
C THR A 163 -9.51 -13.63 -23.84
N THR A 164 -9.51 -12.70 -22.89
CA THR A 164 -9.79 -11.27 -23.09
C THR A 164 -8.59 -10.55 -23.69
N SER A 165 -8.80 -9.35 -24.22
CA SER A 165 -7.71 -8.57 -24.81
C SER A 165 -6.65 -8.26 -23.76
N ARG A 166 -5.39 -8.50 -24.12
CA ARG A 166 -4.21 -8.18 -23.31
C ARG A 166 -3.35 -7.10 -23.97
N GLN A 167 -3.96 -6.25 -24.78
CA GLN A 167 -3.31 -5.11 -25.40
C GLN A 167 -2.55 -4.29 -24.35
N ALA A 168 -1.29 -3.98 -24.65
CA ALA A 168 -0.46 -3.12 -23.83
C ALA A 168 -0.55 -1.66 -24.29
N HIS A 169 -0.51 -0.75 -23.33
CA HIS A 169 -0.52 0.69 -23.56
C HIS A 169 0.70 1.33 -22.88
N LYS A 170 1.29 2.31 -23.55
CA LYS A 170 2.46 3.06 -23.09
C LYS A 170 2.17 4.54 -23.01
N ILE A 171 3.03 5.23 -22.27
CA ILE A 171 3.26 6.66 -22.37
C ILE A 171 4.63 6.90 -23.02
N ASP A 172 4.74 8.00 -23.75
CA ASP A 172 5.96 8.47 -24.39
C ASP A 172 5.96 10.00 -24.54
N GLU A 173 6.93 10.57 -25.26
CA GLU A 173 7.05 12.03 -25.43
C GLU A 173 5.83 12.67 -26.10
N GLU A 174 5.15 11.94 -27.00
CA GLU A 174 3.95 12.43 -27.71
C GLU A 174 2.67 12.19 -26.91
N HIS A 175 2.66 11.15 -26.07
CA HIS A 175 1.56 10.77 -25.20
C HIS A 175 2.05 10.68 -23.75
N PRO A 176 2.27 11.83 -23.07
CA PRO A 176 2.91 11.89 -21.76
C PRO A 176 2.05 11.30 -20.64
N GLY A 177 2.68 11.00 -19.51
CA GLY A 177 1.99 10.55 -18.29
C GLY A 177 2.87 10.70 -17.06
N SER A 178 2.96 11.93 -16.56
CA SER A 178 3.83 12.32 -15.46
C SER A 178 3.50 11.59 -14.17
N GLU A 179 2.22 11.30 -13.90
CA GLU A 179 1.78 10.60 -12.68
C GLU A 179 2.40 9.21 -12.61
N VAL A 180 2.18 8.40 -13.65
CA VAL A 180 2.63 7.01 -13.65
C VAL A 180 4.14 6.90 -13.86
N ALA A 181 4.76 7.82 -14.59
CA ALA A 181 6.21 7.92 -14.69
C ALA A 181 6.85 8.26 -13.33
N GLY A 182 6.32 9.29 -12.65
CA GLY A 182 6.76 9.73 -11.33
C GLY A 182 6.55 8.64 -10.26
N GLU A 183 5.38 8.03 -10.19
CA GLU A 183 5.14 6.95 -9.21
C GLU A 183 6.01 5.72 -9.49
N THR A 184 6.26 5.38 -10.75
CA THR A 184 7.18 4.27 -11.09
C THR A 184 8.63 4.63 -10.73
N ALA A 185 9.04 5.88 -10.93
CA ALA A 185 10.33 6.38 -10.47
C ALA A 185 10.46 6.30 -8.93
N ALA A 186 9.44 6.75 -8.19
CA ALA A 186 9.37 6.64 -6.73
C ALA A 186 9.48 5.18 -6.27
N ALA A 187 8.75 4.27 -6.91
CA ALA A 187 8.78 2.84 -6.60
C ALA A 187 10.18 2.25 -6.76
N MET A 188 10.85 2.54 -7.88
CA MET A 188 12.19 2.04 -8.17
C MET A 188 13.26 2.69 -7.28
N ALA A 189 13.13 3.98 -6.97
CA ALA A 189 14.03 4.68 -6.06
C ALA A 189 13.90 4.14 -4.62
N ALA A 190 12.68 4.01 -4.08
CA ALA A 190 12.44 3.44 -2.76
C ALA A 190 12.93 1.98 -2.68
N ALA A 191 12.65 1.17 -3.70
CA ALA A 191 13.13 -0.20 -3.79
C ALA A 191 14.66 -0.29 -3.85
N SER A 192 15.33 0.65 -4.53
CA SER A 192 16.79 0.68 -4.57
C SER A 192 17.41 0.79 -3.17
N ILE A 193 16.77 1.54 -2.25
CA ILE A 193 17.19 1.64 -0.85
C ILE A 193 16.98 0.30 -0.14
N ALA A 194 15.80 -0.31 -0.29
CA ALA A 194 15.47 -1.61 0.33
C ALA A 194 16.43 -2.74 -0.09
N PHE A 195 16.95 -2.70 -1.33
CA PHE A 195 17.92 -3.67 -1.85
C PHE A 195 19.39 -3.28 -1.66
N LYS A 196 19.69 -2.08 -1.16
CA LYS A 196 21.06 -1.53 -1.13
C LYS A 196 22.06 -2.48 -0.48
N GLU A 197 21.71 -3.05 0.67
CA GLU A 197 22.60 -3.95 1.42
C GLU A 197 22.59 -5.39 0.90
N THR A 198 21.44 -5.87 0.42
CA THR A 198 21.26 -7.29 0.05
C THR A 198 21.59 -7.59 -1.41
N ASN A 199 21.42 -6.61 -2.31
CA ASN A 199 21.73 -6.70 -3.72
C ASN A 199 22.11 -5.33 -4.31
N PRO A 200 23.35 -4.85 -4.06
CA PRO A 200 23.82 -3.53 -4.51
C PRO A 200 23.75 -3.33 -6.03
N HIS A 201 24.00 -4.39 -6.82
CA HIS A 201 23.92 -4.30 -8.27
C HIS A 201 22.49 -4.04 -8.74
N TYR A 202 21.52 -4.79 -8.22
CA TYR A 202 20.11 -4.57 -8.54
C TYR A 202 19.63 -3.21 -8.05
N SER A 203 20.05 -2.79 -6.85
CA SER A 203 19.81 -1.43 -6.32
C SER A 203 20.25 -0.35 -7.31
N HIS A 204 21.46 -0.45 -7.88
CA HIS A 204 21.94 0.50 -8.89
C HIS A 204 21.12 0.49 -10.18
N VAL A 205 20.73 -0.69 -10.67
CA VAL A 205 19.85 -0.81 -11.85
C VAL A 205 18.51 -0.11 -11.60
N LEU A 206 17.91 -0.33 -10.43
CA LEU A 206 16.64 0.31 -10.06
C LEU A 206 16.76 1.83 -10.01
N LEU A 207 17.82 2.34 -9.36
CA LEU A 207 18.06 3.77 -9.28
C LEU A 207 18.24 4.39 -10.68
N HIS A 208 18.97 3.74 -11.58
CA HIS A 208 19.15 4.23 -12.95
C HIS A 208 17.82 4.41 -13.70
N HIS A 209 16.95 3.38 -13.68
CA HIS A 209 15.63 3.49 -14.30
C HIS A 209 14.76 4.55 -13.61
N ALA A 210 14.86 4.69 -12.28
CA ALA A 210 14.12 5.71 -11.54
C ALA A 210 14.49 7.13 -11.99
N GLN A 211 15.78 7.42 -12.16
CA GLN A 211 16.27 8.72 -12.60
C GLN A 211 15.77 9.07 -14.01
N GLN A 212 15.83 8.12 -14.94
CA GLN A 212 15.33 8.29 -16.30
C GLN A 212 13.82 8.51 -16.35
N LEU A 213 13.03 7.73 -15.60
CA LEU A 213 11.58 7.88 -15.57
C LEU A 213 11.14 9.20 -14.94
N PHE A 214 11.87 9.67 -13.92
CA PHE A 214 11.64 10.99 -13.35
C PHE A 214 11.94 12.10 -14.36
N GLU A 215 13.10 12.05 -15.03
CA GLU A 215 13.46 13.02 -16.06
C GLU A 215 12.41 13.05 -17.18
N PHE A 216 11.97 11.87 -17.65
CA PHE A 216 10.92 11.74 -18.65
C PHE A 216 9.60 12.37 -18.17
N GLY A 217 9.12 11.98 -16.99
CA GLY A 217 7.85 12.44 -16.43
C GLY A 217 7.83 13.95 -16.14
N ASP A 218 8.94 14.52 -15.73
CA ASP A 218 9.07 15.96 -15.47
C ASP A 218 9.22 16.79 -16.75
N LYS A 219 10.00 16.31 -17.72
CA LYS A 219 10.25 17.03 -18.98
C LYS A 219 9.06 17.02 -19.92
N HIS A 220 8.32 15.91 -19.96
CA HIS A 220 7.14 15.75 -20.81
C HIS A 220 5.89 15.71 -19.93
N ARG A 221 5.50 16.88 -19.40
CA ARG A 221 4.38 16.97 -18.46
C ARG A 221 3.03 16.72 -19.12
N GLY A 222 2.26 15.80 -18.57
CA GLY A 222 0.89 15.53 -19.01
C GLY A 222 0.24 14.39 -18.26
N ARG A 223 -1.08 14.31 -18.38
CA ARG A 223 -1.89 13.31 -17.65
C ARG A 223 -1.85 11.96 -18.34
N TYR A 224 -1.51 10.92 -17.60
CA TYR A 224 -1.41 9.57 -18.18
C TYR A 224 -2.77 9.02 -18.65
N ASP A 225 -3.89 9.46 -18.06
CA ASP A 225 -5.24 9.02 -18.40
C ASP A 225 -5.86 9.79 -19.59
N ASP A 226 -5.15 10.79 -20.12
CA ASP A 226 -5.34 11.35 -21.46
C ASP A 226 -4.64 10.51 -22.52
N SER A 227 -3.43 10.06 -22.23
CA SER A 227 -2.62 9.21 -23.12
C SER A 227 -3.12 7.76 -23.19
N ILE A 228 -3.55 7.21 -22.04
CA ILE A 228 -4.07 5.85 -21.91
C ILE A 228 -5.55 5.93 -21.51
N GLY A 229 -6.41 6.21 -22.49
CA GLY A 229 -7.87 6.31 -22.26
C GLY A 229 -8.48 5.03 -21.66
N ALA A 230 -7.84 3.88 -21.83
CA ALA A 230 -8.25 2.61 -21.22
C ALA A 230 -8.17 2.60 -19.68
N ALA A 231 -7.38 3.50 -19.07
CA ALA A 231 -7.23 3.60 -17.62
C ALA A 231 -8.26 4.53 -16.97
N ARG A 232 -8.80 5.49 -17.72
CA ARG A 232 -9.61 6.63 -17.23
C ARG A 232 -10.83 6.24 -16.39
N ARG A 233 -11.47 5.10 -16.70
CA ARG A 233 -12.66 4.62 -15.95
C ARG A 233 -12.33 3.86 -14.67
N TYR A 234 -11.06 3.54 -14.45
CA TYR A 234 -10.60 2.69 -13.35
C TYR A 234 -9.72 3.47 -12.38
N TYR A 235 -8.64 4.05 -12.91
CA TYR A 235 -7.63 4.77 -12.15
C TYR A 235 -7.38 6.17 -12.75
N PRO A 236 -8.39 7.05 -12.84
CA PRO A 236 -8.17 8.40 -13.35
C PRO A 236 -7.19 9.19 -12.47
N SER A 237 -6.44 10.11 -13.07
CA SER A 237 -5.60 11.07 -12.34
C SER A 237 -6.48 12.17 -11.74
N GLY A 238 -6.82 12.06 -10.45
CA GLY A 238 -7.70 13.00 -9.76
C GLY A 238 -6.96 14.24 -9.26
N SER A 239 -5.76 14.05 -8.72
CA SER A 239 -4.90 15.12 -8.16
C SER A 239 -4.03 15.83 -9.20
N GLY A 240 -3.87 15.28 -10.40
CA GLY A 240 -2.82 15.69 -11.35
C GLY A 240 -1.52 14.93 -11.05
N TYR A 241 -0.38 15.52 -11.42
CA TYR A 241 0.95 14.89 -11.30
C TYR A 241 1.90 15.59 -10.33
N GLY A 242 1.47 16.70 -9.72
CA GLY A 242 2.35 17.54 -8.90
C GLY A 242 2.88 16.79 -7.68
N ASP A 243 2.01 16.02 -7.04
CA ASP A 243 2.37 15.17 -5.92
C ASP A 243 3.29 14.02 -6.31
N GLU A 244 3.11 13.35 -7.46
CA GLU A 244 3.98 12.27 -7.91
C GLU A 244 5.39 12.75 -8.28
N LEU A 245 5.52 13.94 -8.87
CA LEU A 245 6.84 14.50 -9.19
C LEU A 245 7.60 14.87 -7.91
N LEU A 246 6.94 15.52 -6.94
CA LEU A 246 7.55 15.82 -5.64
C LEU A 246 7.87 14.54 -4.85
N TRP A 247 6.99 13.54 -4.92
CA TRP A 247 7.15 12.23 -4.30
C TRP A 247 8.35 11.47 -4.86
N ALA A 248 8.47 11.39 -6.18
CA ALA A 248 9.59 10.78 -6.87
C ALA A 248 10.91 11.49 -6.55
N ALA A 249 10.92 12.83 -6.57
CA ALA A 249 12.12 13.61 -6.25
C ALA A 249 12.59 13.36 -4.81
N LEU A 250 11.70 13.32 -3.81
CA LEU A 250 12.08 12.98 -2.42
C LEU A 250 12.66 11.57 -2.30
N TRP A 251 12.08 10.58 -2.99
CA TRP A 251 12.63 9.22 -3.00
C TRP A 251 13.98 9.13 -3.69
N LEU A 252 14.15 9.84 -4.81
CA LEU A 252 15.42 9.92 -5.54
C LEU A 252 16.49 10.63 -4.71
N HIS A 253 16.14 11.70 -3.99
CA HIS A 253 17.04 12.35 -3.04
C HIS A 253 17.49 11.36 -1.96
N ARG A 254 16.56 10.66 -1.30
CA ARG A 254 16.89 9.64 -0.28
C ARG A 254 17.74 8.49 -0.83
N ALA A 255 17.51 8.07 -2.07
CA ALA A 255 18.23 6.95 -2.68
C ALA A 255 19.64 7.32 -3.16
N SER A 256 19.78 8.49 -3.77
CA SER A 256 21.04 8.92 -4.42
C SER A 256 21.90 9.84 -3.56
N GLY A 257 21.31 10.56 -2.60
CA GLY A 257 21.94 11.67 -1.90
C GLY A 257 22.17 12.91 -2.78
N SER A 258 21.60 12.98 -3.98
CA SER A 258 21.77 14.14 -4.87
C SER A 258 20.95 15.33 -4.40
N GLU A 259 21.62 16.47 -4.22
CA GLU A 259 21.00 17.77 -3.90
C GLU A 259 20.09 18.30 -5.01
N GLU A 260 20.27 17.85 -6.25
CA GLU A 260 19.43 18.27 -7.38
C GLU A 260 17.95 17.94 -7.13
N TYR A 261 17.66 16.75 -6.61
CA TYR A 261 16.30 16.35 -6.31
C TYR A 261 15.72 17.08 -5.09
N LEU A 262 16.54 17.42 -4.10
CA LEU A 262 16.11 18.27 -2.99
C LEU A 262 15.76 19.67 -3.50
N ASN A 263 16.64 20.28 -4.30
CA ASN A 263 16.37 21.59 -4.90
C ASN A 263 15.11 21.54 -5.76
N TYR A 264 14.88 20.48 -6.55
CA TYR A 264 13.64 20.31 -7.31
C TYR A 264 12.39 20.39 -6.41
N VAL A 265 12.38 19.67 -5.28
CA VAL A 265 11.26 19.69 -4.32
C VAL A 265 11.03 21.09 -3.77
N LEU A 266 12.10 21.80 -3.42
CA LEU A 266 12.02 23.13 -2.83
C LEU A 266 11.57 24.18 -3.84
N ASP A 267 12.17 24.17 -5.04
CA ASP A 267 11.89 25.12 -6.12
C ASP A 267 10.45 24.97 -6.64
N ASN A 268 9.93 23.73 -6.66
CA ASN A 268 8.58 23.43 -7.13
C ASN A 268 7.54 23.35 -5.99
N ALA A 269 7.91 23.73 -4.75
CA ALA A 269 7.06 23.50 -3.58
C ALA A 269 5.67 24.14 -3.67
N TYR A 270 5.59 25.32 -4.27
CA TYR A 270 4.34 26.05 -4.43
C TYR A 270 3.63 25.70 -5.73
N ASP A 271 4.35 25.64 -6.84
CA ASP A 271 3.80 25.41 -8.19
C ASP A 271 3.21 24.00 -8.34
N LEU A 272 3.81 23.00 -7.69
CA LEU A 272 3.30 21.63 -7.63
C LEU A 272 2.49 21.36 -6.37
N ASN A 273 2.07 22.41 -5.66
CA ASN A 273 1.18 22.38 -4.49
C ASN A 273 1.67 21.62 -3.23
N GLY A 274 2.92 21.17 -3.20
CA GLY A 274 3.51 20.47 -2.06
C GLY A 274 3.40 21.21 -0.73
N ALA A 275 3.70 22.51 -0.75
CA ALA A 275 3.67 23.40 0.41
C ALA A 275 2.37 24.21 0.53
N THR A 276 1.43 24.08 -0.41
CA THR A 276 0.16 24.85 -0.41
C THR A 276 -1.02 24.00 0.04
N TRP A 277 -1.23 22.83 -0.56
CA TRP A 277 -2.41 22.00 -0.32
C TRP A 277 -2.32 21.25 1.01
N ALA A 278 -3.30 21.51 1.87
CA ALA A 278 -3.53 20.72 3.08
C ALA A 278 -4.52 19.61 2.72
N ILE A 279 -4.13 18.35 2.92
CA ILE A 279 -4.97 17.21 2.53
C ILE A 279 -5.26 16.30 3.73
N SER A 280 -6.32 15.50 3.61
CA SER A 280 -6.76 14.51 4.60
C SER A 280 -6.91 13.10 4.00
N GLU A 281 -6.23 12.85 2.88
CA GLU A 281 -6.24 11.57 2.16
C GLU A 281 -4.80 11.15 1.82
N PHE A 282 -4.53 9.86 1.72
CA PHE A 282 -3.29 9.33 1.15
C PHE A 282 -3.63 8.06 0.37
N SER A 283 -3.25 8.00 -0.91
CA SER A 283 -3.70 6.95 -1.82
C SER A 283 -2.82 6.80 -3.05
N TRP A 284 -3.16 5.82 -3.90
CA TRP A 284 -2.53 5.64 -5.21
C TRP A 284 -2.71 6.83 -6.15
N ASP A 285 -3.66 7.72 -5.89
CA ASP A 285 -3.89 8.96 -6.64
C ASP A 285 -3.19 10.12 -5.94
N ILE A 286 -3.39 10.29 -4.62
CA ILE A 286 -2.94 11.47 -3.87
C ILE A 286 -1.76 11.15 -2.93
N LYS A 287 -0.58 11.72 -3.19
CA LYS A 287 0.68 11.46 -2.44
C LYS A 287 1.09 12.60 -1.51
N TYR A 288 0.44 13.77 -1.54
CA TYR A 288 0.93 14.95 -0.78
C TYR A 288 1.18 14.67 0.71
N ALA A 289 0.34 13.89 1.39
CA ALA A 289 0.55 13.55 2.80
C ALA A 289 1.88 12.81 3.02
N GLY A 290 2.22 11.88 2.12
CA GLY A 290 3.51 11.18 2.11
C GLY A 290 4.67 12.12 1.78
N VAL A 291 4.53 12.97 0.75
CA VAL A 291 5.52 14.00 0.38
C VAL A 291 5.84 14.90 1.56
N GLN A 292 4.81 15.43 2.21
CA GLN A 292 4.91 16.37 3.33
C GLN A 292 5.57 15.72 4.54
N ILE A 293 5.21 14.47 4.86
CA ILE A 293 5.85 13.68 5.93
C ILE A 293 7.33 13.40 5.64
N LEU A 294 7.67 12.99 4.41
CA LEU A 294 9.06 12.75 4.01
C LEU A 294 9.89 14.04 4.06
N ALA A 295 9.34 15.16 3.60
CA ALA A 295 9.99 16.46 3.66
C ALA A 295 10.22 16.92 5.12
N SER A 296 9.26 16.68 6.03
CA SER A 296 9.46 16.95 7.46
C SER A 296 10.68 16.21 8.04
N LYS A 297 10.91 14.96 7.62
CA LYS A 297 12.07 14.17 8.08
C LYS A 297 13.38 14.87 7.79
N LEU A 298 13.52 15.49 6.61
CA LEU A 298 14.73 16.22 6.20
C LEU A 298 15.02 17.39 7.15
N LEU A 299 13.99 18.08 7.62
CA LEU A 299 14.14 19.15 8.62
C LEU A 299 14.58 18.59 9.98
N MET A 300 13.99 17.48 10.40
CA MET A 300 14.24 16.86 11.70
C MET A 300 15.62 16.19 11.80
N GLU A 301 16.10 15.59 10.71
CA GLU A 301 17.42 14.94 10.64
C GLU A 301 18.54 15.90 10.22
N GLY A 302 18.24 16.83 9.32
CA GLY A 302 19.22 17.63 8.56
C GLY A 302 19.39 19.08 9.02
N GLY A 303 18.78 19.50 10.13
CA GLY A 303 18.76 20.91 10.57
C GLY A 303 20.12 21.62 10.75
N ARG A 304 21.26 20.95 10.54
CA ARG A 304 22.60 21.56 10.63
C ARG A 304 23.21 21.97 9.28
N ASP A 305 22.76 21.40 8.15
CA ASP A 305 23.37 21.63 6.82
C ASP A 305 22.44 22.36 5.83
N LEU A 306 21.20 22.69 6.24
CA LEU A 306 20.21 23.39 5.42
C LEU A 306 20.36 24.91 5.49
N ARG A 307 20.19 25.60 4.36
CA ARG A 307 20.11 27.08 4.29
C ARG A 307 18.78 27.57 4.88
N GLU A 308 18.76 28.80 5.41
CA GLU A 308 17.56 29.41 6.02
C GLU A 308 16.34 29.40 5.10
N GLU A 309 16.53 29.68 3.80
CA GLU A 309 15.45 29.61 2.80
C GLU A 309 14.89 28.19 2.64
N GLN A 310 15.77 27.18 2.62
CA GLN A 310 15.36 25.78 2.50
C GLN A 310 14.58 25.35 3.75
N VAL A 311 15.04 25.75 4.93
CA VAL A 311 14.33 25.55 6.20
C VAL A 311 12.94 26.17 6.14
N SER A 312 12.83 27.42 5.68
CA SER A 312 11.53 28.10 5.57
C SER A 312 10.54 27.35 4.67
N ILE A 313 10.99 26.74 3.58
CA ILE A 313 10.11 25.98 2.67
C ILE A 313 9.74 24.62 3.29
N LEU A 314 10.71 23.93 3.90
CA LEU A 314 10.46 22.64 4.58
C LEU A 314 9.51 22.79 5.77
N GLU A 315 9.54 23.93 6.47
CA GLU A 315 8.56 24.27 7.50
C GLU A 315 7.13 24.35 6.95
N GLN A 316 6.97 24.84 5.72
CA GLN A 316 5.66 24.88 5.07
C GLN A 316 5.18 23.46 4.73
N TYR A 317 6.05 22.59 4.23
CA TYR A 317 5.72 21.16 4.08
C TYR A 317 5.34 20.52 5.42
N ARG A 318 6.11 20.78 6.47
CA ARG A 318 5.85 20.27 7.82
C ARG A 318 4.49 20.73 8.35
N ALA A 319 4.12 21.98 8.13
CA ALA A 319 2.80 22.48 8.50
C ALA A 319 1.66 21.70 7.80
N LYS A 320 1.85 21.25 6.55
CA LYS A 320 0.86 20.41 5.85
C LYS A 320 0.87 18.95 6.33
N ALA A 321 2.04 18.39 6.64
CA ALA A 321 2.15 17.09 7.30
C ALA A 321 1.39 17.10 8.63
N HIS A 322 1.60 18.13 9.45
CA HIS A 322 0.89 18.33 10.71
C HIS A 322 -0.61 18.41 10.49
N HIS A 323 -1.08 19.18 9.50
CA HIS A 323 -2.50 19.24 9.16
C HIS A 323 -3.12 17.85 8.90
N TYR A 324 -2.44 16.99 8.12
CA TYR A 324 -2.90 15.63 7.84
C TYR A 324 -2.95 14.76 9.11
N LEU A 325 -1.90 14.79 9.93
CA LEU A 325 -1.80 14.01 11.17
C LEU A 325 -2.84 14.46 12.21
N CYS A 326 -2.98 15.78 12.38
CA CYS A 326 -4.01 16.39 13.22
C CYS A 326 -5.41 16.08 12.71
N SER A 327 -5.61 16.04 11.38
CA SER A 327 -6.87 15.60 10.77
C SER A 327 -7.22 14.16 11.17
N CYS A 328 -6.23 13.26 11.12
CA CYS A 328 -6.40 11.88 11.56
C CYS A 328 -6.73 11.80 13.04
N LEU A 329 -6.11 12.60 13.91
CA LEU A 329 -6.41 12.69 15.34
C LEU A 329 -7.73 13.40 15.67
N SER A 330 -8.41 13.98 14.68
CA SER A 330 -9.57 14.86 14.89
C SER A 330 -9.25 16.10 15.73
N MET A 331 -8.05 16.65 15.51
CA MET A 331 -7.48 17.78 16.25
C MET A 331 -7.26 19.05 15.40
N ASN A 332 -7.69 19.06 14.13
CA ASN A 332 -7.90 20.32 13.41
C ASN A 332 -9.15 21.05 13.92
N ASP A 333 -9.32 22.31 13.55
CA ASP A 333 -10.51 23.10 13.89
C ASP A 333 -11.75 22.55 13.19
N ASP A 334 -12.73 22.06 13.97
CA ASP A 334 -13.92 21.35 13.49
C ASP A 334 -14.79 22.17 12.53
N ASP A 335 -14.77 23.51 12.63
CA ASP A 335 -15.56 24.42 11.79
C ASP A 335 -15.19 24.36 10.29
N SER A 336 -14.02 23.80 9.98
CA SER A 336 -13.49 23.73 8.61
C SER A 336 -13.80 22.43 7.87
N GLY A 337 -14.40 21.42 8.55
CA GLY A 337 -14.62 20.10 7.96
C GLY A 337 -13.32 19.39 7.54
N SER A 338 -12.18 19.78 8.12
CA SER A 338 -10.84 19.34 7.74
C SER A 338 -10.33 18.11 8.51
N ASN A 339 -11.16 17.51 9.36
CA ASN A 339 -10.84 16.29 10.08
C ASN A 339 -11.37 15.06 9.32
N VAL A 340 -10.57 13.98 9.26
CA VAL A 340 -11.04 12.69 8.72
C VAL A 340 -12.24 12.21 9.54
N ALA A 341 -13.34 11.89 8.87
CA ALA A 341 -14.53 11.37 9.53
C ALA A 341 -14.24 10.02 10.19
N ARG A 342 -15.03 9.65 11.20
CA ARG A 342 -14.90 8.38 11.90
C ARG A 342 -16.22 7.62 11.93
N THR A 343 -16.14 6.29 11.90
CA THR A 343 -17.29 5.45 12.23
C THR A 343 -17.58 5.56 13.74
N PRO A 344 -18.78 5.19 14.21
CA PRO A 344 -19.08 5.18 15.65
C PRO A 344 -18.12 4.34 16.49
N ALA A 345 -17.43 3.39 15.88
CA ALA A 345 -16.45 2.51 16.52
C ALA A 345 -14.99 2.99 16.34
N GLY A 346 -14.78 4.21 15.85
CA GLY A 346 -13.47 4.86 15.81
C GLY A 346 -12.60 4.58 14.59
N LEU A 347 -13.09 3.83 13.60
CA LEU A 347 -12.39 3.62 12.33
C LEU A 347 -12.36 4.92 11.51
N LEU A 348 -11.19 5.30 11.01
CA LEU A 348 -11.05 6.41 10.06
C LEU A 348 -11.85 6.12 8.80
N PHE A 349 -12.64 7.09 8.33
CA PHE A 349 -13.57 6.96 7.23
C PHE A 349 -13.35 8.09 6.22
N VAL A 350 -12.58 7.81 5.18
CA VAL A 350 -12.20 8.78 4.13
C VAL A 350 -13.17 8.69 2.96
N ARG A 351 -13.39 7.48 2.43
CA ARG A 351 -14.31 7.26 1.30
C ARG A 351 -15.18 6.04 1.51
N ARG A 352 -16.38 6.07 0.91
CA ARG A 352 -17.35 4.97 0.98
C ARG A 352 -16.85 3.69 0.27
N TRP A 353 -16.12 3.85 -0.83
CA TRP A 353 -15.59 2.73 -1.60
C TRP A 353 -14.16 2.44 -1.19
N ASN A 354 -13.88 1.17 -0.88
CA ASN A 354 -12.56 0.68 -0.49
C ASN A 354 -11.91 1.48 0.64
N ASN A 355 -12.66 1.78 1.71
CA ASN A 355 -12.17 2.63 2.79
C ASN A 355 -10.89 2.09 3.47
N MET A 356 -10.73 0.77 3.51
CA MET A 356 -9.63 0.12 4.24
C MET A 356 -8.25 0.45 3.67
N GLN A 357 -8.13 0.82 2.39
CA GLN A 357 -6.86 1.29 1.84
C GLN A 357 -6.39 2.59 2.52
N TYR A 358 -7.32 3.52 2.77
CA TYR A 358 -7.02 4.80 3.41
C TYR A 358 -6.71 4.62 4.90
N VAL A 359 -7.41 3.68 5.55
CA VAL A 359 -7.13 3.29 6.94
C VAL A 359 -5.71 2.73 7.06
N ALA A 360 -5.33 1.82 6.15
CA ALA A 360 -3.98 1.23 6.16
C ALA A 360 -2.90 2.27 5.86
N GLY A 361 -3.11 3.14 4.86
CA GLY A 361 -2.21 4.23 4.53
C GLY A 361 -2.03 5.22 5.68
N ALA A 362 -3.13 5.66 6.31
CA ALA A 362 -3.09 6.54 7.46
C ALA A 362 -2.40 5.89 8.66
N ALA A 363 -2.70 4.62 8.97
CA ALA A 363 -2.04 3.90 10.05
C ALA A 363 -0.52 3.80 9.85
N PHE A 364 -0.08 3.56 8.61
CA PHE A 364 1.34 3.54 8.28
C PHE A 364 1.99 4.92 8.45
N LEU A 365 1.39 5.98 7.89
CA LEU A 365 1.93 7.34 8.02
C LEU A 365 1.97 7.85 9.47
N LEU A 366 0.94 7.52 10.27
CA LEU A 366 0.91 7.81 11.70
C LEU A 366 2.04 7.11 12.44
N ALA A 367 2.31 5.83 12.14
CA ALA A 367 3.42 5.09 12.74
C ALA A 367 4.78 5.68 12.34
N VAL A 368 4.99 5.99 11.07
CA VAL A 368 6.24 6.60 10.59
C VAL A 368 6.50 7.95 11.27
N TYR A 369 5.49 8.81 11.34
CA TYR A 369 5.68 10.11 11.98
C TYR A 369 5.81 10.01 13.52
N SER A 370 5.19 9.00 14.12
CA SER A 370 5.39 8.67 15.53
C SER A 370 6.87 8.43 15.84
N ASP A 371 7.56 7.67 14.99
CA ASP A 371 8.99 7.40 15.15
C ASP A 371 9.81 8.68 14.97
N TYR A 372 9.46 9.53 14.01
CA TYR A 372 10.16 10.81 13.83
C TYR A 372 10.05 11.70 15.07
N LEU A 373 8.87 11.78 15.70
CA LEU A 373 8.68 12.53 16.95
C LEU A 373 9.43 11.89 18.13
N ALA A 374 9.49 10.55 18.19
CA ALA A 374 10.25 9.86 19.23
C ALA A 374 11.75 10.15 19.12
N ASP A 375 12.29 10.13 17.90
CA ASP A 375 13.70 10.35 17.63
C ASP A 375 14.12 11.81 17.87
N SER A 376 13.28 12.78 17.49
CA SER A 376 13.57 14.20 17.69
C SER A 376 13.25 14.71 19.10
N GLY A 377 12.35 14.04 19.82
CA GLY A 377 11.78 14.53 21.08
C GLY A 377 10.81 15.71 20.92
N GLU A 378 10.38 16.01 19.69
CA GLU A 378 9.39 17.05 19.40
C GLU A 378 7.95 16.58 19.67
N LEU A 379 7.02 17.54 19.71
CA LEU A 379 5.58 17.29 19.77
C LEU A 379 4.90 17.70 18.46
N LEU A 380 3.85 16.98 18.09
CA LEU A 380 2.93 17.41 17.04
C LEU A 380 2.06 18.54 17.59
N HIS A 381 2.12 19.72 16.97
CA HIS A 381 1.27 20.85 17.33
C HIS A 381 0.05 20.91 16.41
N CYS A 382 -1.14 20.70 16.99
CA CYS A 382 -2.43 20.82 16.32
C CYS A 382 -3.22 22.05 16.83
N PRO A 383 -4.21 22.55 16.07
CA PRO A 383 -5.07 23.64 16.53
C PRO A 383 -5.75 23.37 17.88
N ARG A 384 -6.18 22.13 18.14
CA ARG A 384 -6.89 21.74 19.39
C ARG A 384 -5.98 21.28 20.53
N GLY A 385 -4.66 21.35 20.38
CA GLY A 385 -3.70 20.91 21.38
C GLY A 385 -2.46 20.26 20.77
N SER A 386 -1.57 19.77 21.62
CA SER A 386 -0.39 19.03 21.16
C SER A 386 -0.54 17.53 21.41
N SER A 387 0.09 16.72 20.58
CA SER A 387 0.10 15.26 20.69
C SER A 387 1.53 14.73 20.57
N GLY A 388 1.83 13.67 21.31
CA GLY A 388 3.14 13.03 21.29
C GLY A 388 3.21 11.86 20.31
N SER A 389 4.40 11.27 20.23
CA SER A 389 4.66 10.01 19.53
C SER A 389 3.66 8.92 19.93
N GLU A 390 3.48 8.68 21.23
CA GLU A 390 2.57 7.63 21.73
C GLU A 390 1.10 7.80 21.29
N ASP A 391 0.62 9.04 21.10
CA ASP A 391 -0.75 9.31 20.63
C ASP A 391 -0.92 8.86 19.17
N LEU A 392 0.06 9.17 18.32
CA LEU A 392 0.07 8.76 16.91
C LEU A 392 0.14 7.24 16.78
N LEU A 393 1.07 6.60 17.50
CA LEU A 393 1.20 5.15 17.48
C LEU A 393 -0.04 4.45 18.04
N SER A 394 -0.67 5.01 19.08
CA SER A 394 -1.91 4.47 19.64
C SER A 394 -3.06 4.53 18.63
N LEU A 395 -3.19 5.63 17.89
CA LEU A 395 -4.17 5.71 16.81
C LEU A 395 -3.85 4.70 15.70
N ALA A 396 -2.61 4.65 15.21
CA ALA A 396 -2.19 3.68 14.19
C ALA A 396 -2.53 2.24 14.59
N LYS A 397 -2.14 1.84 15.80
CA LYS A 397 -2.43 0.52 16.36
C LYS A 397 -3.93 0.26 16.44
N SER A 398 -4.75 1.23 16.87
CA SER A 398 -6.20 1.06 16.94
C SER A 398 -6.83 0.76 15.57
N GLN A 399 -6.30 1.38 14.50
CA GLN A 399 -6.77 1.16 13.14
C GLN A 399 -6.40 -0.25 12.66
N VAL A 400 -5.17 -0.70 12.90
CA VAL A 400 -4.73 -2.07 12.59
C VAL A 400 -5.52 -3.11 13.40
N ASP A 401 -5.75 -2.86 14.68
CA ASP A 401 -6.55 -3.74 15.53
C ASP A 401 -7.99 -3.86 15.04
N TYR A 402 -8.61 -2.73 14.65
CA TYR A 402 -9.96 -2.73 14.07
C TYR A 402 -10.00 -3.61 12.82
N VAL A 403 -9.01 -3.43 11.93
CA VAL A 403 -8.80 -4.21 10.70
C VAL A 403 -8.65 -5.71 11.00
N LEU A 404 -7.94 -6.07 12.06
CA LEU A 404 -7.70 -7.47 12.44
C LEU A 404 -8.82 -8.13 13.26
N GLY A 405 -9.77 -7.35 13.78
CA GLY A 405 -11.00 -7.89 14.37
C GLY A 405 -11.53 -7.17 15.60
N SER A 406 -10.81 -6.18 16.13
CA SER A 406 -11.24 -5.33 17.26
C SER A 406 -12.27 -4.29 16.81
N ASN A 407 -13.39 -4.78 16.28
CA ASN A 407 -14.52 -3.98 15.81
C ASN A 407 -15.84 -4.57 16.35
N PRO A 408 -16.95 -3.82 16.31
CA PRO A 408 -18.23 -4.27 16.89
C PRO A 408 -18.76 -5.59 16.33
N ARG A 409 -18.31 -5.99 15.12
CA ARG A 409 -18.71 -7.24 14.49
C ARG A 409 -17.85 -8.43 14.93
N GLY A 410 -16.67 -8.18 15.52
CA GLY A 410 -15.69 -9.20 15.88
C GLY A 410 -15.22 -10.00 14.65
N ILE A 411 -15.05 -9.32 13.52
CA ILE A 411 -14.65 -9.92 12.24
C ILE A 411 -13.32 -9.30 11.81
N SER A 412 -12.31 -10.12 11.53
CA SER A 412 -11.12 -9.67 10.83
C SER A 412 -11.48 -9.34 9.40
N TYR A 413 -11.13 -8.15 8.93
CA TYR A 413 -11.28 -7.83 7.51
C TYR A 413 -10.07 -8.33 6.69
N LEU A 414 -9.00 -8.82 7.33
CA LEU A 414 -7.92 -9.54 6.67
C LEU A 414 -8.36 -10.99 6.40
N VAL A 415 -8.58 -11.33 5.15
CA VAL A 415 -9.04 -12.68 4.79
C VAL A 415 -8.05 -13.73 5.28
N GLY A 416 -8.59 -14.82 5.83
CA GLY A 416 -7.80 -15.93 6.36
C GLY A 416 -7.21 -15.65 7.74
N HIS A 417 -7.28 -14.43 8.28
CA HIS A 417 -6.81 -14.09 9.62
C HIS A 417 -7.97 -14.15 10.65
N GLY A 418 -7.64 -14.55 11.89
CA GLY A 418 -8.63 -14.69 12.97
C GLY A 418 -9.72 -15.75 12.74
N GLY A 419 -10.55 -15.97 13.76
CA GLY A 419 -11.62 -16.98 13.73
C GLY A 419 -12.81 -16.63 12.83
N ARG A 420 -13.00 -15.35 12.50
CA ARG A 420 -14.08 -14.85 11.64
C ARG A 420 -13.51 -13.83 10.65
N HIS A 421 -13.66 -14.09 9.37
CA HIS A 421 -13.21 -13.23 8.27
C HIS A 421 -14.10 -13.41 7.02
N PRO A 422 -14.08 -12.47 6.05
CA PRO A 422 -14.78 -12.61 4.78
C PRO A 422 -14.40 -13.89 4.03
N ARG A 423 -15.39 -14.61 3.50
CA ARG A 423 -15.18 -15.88 2.76
C ARG A 423 -15.54 -15.79 1.27
N ARG A 424 -16.09 -14.66 0.83
CA ARG A 424 -16.56 -14.44 -0.54
C ARG A 424 -16.08 -13.06 -0.98
N VAL A 425 -14.86 -13.02 -1.49
CA VAL A 425 -14.25 -11.77 -1.98
C VAL A 425 -14.43 -11.65 -3.49
N HIS A 426 -14.49 -10.41 -3.96
CA HIS A 426 -14.56 -10.11 -5.38
C HIS A 426 -13.19 -10.35 -6.02
N HIS A 427 -12.86 -11.60 -6.32
CA HIS A 427 -11.58 -11.97 -6.90
C HIS A 427 -11.71 -13.22 -7.77
N ARG A 428 -11.40 -13.09 -9.06
CA ARG A 428 -11.61 -14.15 -10.07
C ARG A 428 -10.87 -15.45 -9.75
N ALA A 429 -9.56 -15.36 -9.50
CA ALA A 429 -8.74 -16.54 -9.21
C ALA A 429 -9.17 -17.20 -7.89
N ALA A 430 -9.51 -16.42 -6.87
CA ALA A 430 -10.00 -16.93 -5.60
C ALA A 430 -11.40 -17.57 -5.71
N SER A 431 -12.33 -17.04 -6.50
CA SER A 431 -13.70 -17.58 -6.54
C SER A 431 -13.90 -18.71 -7.56
N SER A 432 -12.97 -18.90 -8.50
CA SER A 432 -13.11 -19.89 -9.58
C SER A 432 -12.61 -21.29 -9.20
N VAL A 433 -13.28 -22.33 -9.69
CA VAL A 433 -12.87 -23.72 -9.44
C VAL A 433 -11.51 -24.00 -10.07
N SER A 434 -10.61 -24.63 -9.33
CA SER A 434 -9.33 -25.09 -9.85
C SER A 434 -9.54 -26.37 -10.67
N THR A 435 -10.03 -26.27 -11.90
CA THR A 435 -10.03 -27.42 -12.81
C THR A 435 -8.61 -27.68 -13.28
N ARG A 436 -7.99 -28.78 -12.81
CA ARG A 436 -6.92 -29.43 -13.56
C ARG A 436 -7.52 -29.78 -14.93
N TRP A 437 -6.89 -29.26 -15.98
CA TRP A 437 -7.29 -29.35 -17.37
C TRP A 437 -7.81 -30.74 -17.77
N THR A 438 -9.12 -30.85 -18.06
CA THR A 438 -9.77 -32.03 -18.66
C THR A 438 -10.33 -31.69 -20.05
N GLY A 439 -9.52 -31.05 -20.89
CA GLY A 439 -9.73 -30.99 -22.35
C GLY A 439 -11.04 -30.36 -22.85
N ARG A 440 -11.80 -29.63 -22.02
CA ARG A 440 -12.97 -28.86 -22.48
C ARG A 440 -12.71 -27.37 -22.33
N SER A 441 -12.66 -26.68 -23.46
CA SER A 441 -12.69 -25.23 -23.56
C SER A 441 -13.90 -24.66 -22.82
N SER A 442 -13.67 -23.94 -21.73
CA SER A 442 -14.70 -23.13 -21.07
C SER A 442 -14.91 -21.86 -21.88
N ALA A 443 -15.86 -21.89 -22.82
CA ALA A 443 -16.37 -20.69 -23.47
C ALA A 443 -16.95 -19.73 -22.41
N ALA A 444 -16.76 -18.43 -22.63
CA ALA A 444 -17.26 -17.36 -21.77
C ALA A 444 -18.75 -17.57 -21.44
N ARG A 445 -19.05 -17.91 -20.17
CA ARG A 445 -20.43 -17.92 -19.68
C ARG A 445 -20.84 -16.47 -19.39
N ARG A 446 -21.47 -15.81 -20.36
CA ARG A 446 -22.20 -14.57 -20.10
C ARG A 446 -23.31 -14.88 -19.09
N GLY A 447 -23.23 -14.27 -17.90
CA GLY A 447 -24.33 -14.25 -16.94
C GLY A 447 -24.39 -15.36 -15.87
N SER A 448 -23.28 -16.04 -15.51
CA SER A 448 -23.35 -16.93 -14.34
C SER A 448 -23.32 -16.14 -13.03
N THR A 449 -24.49 -15.99 -12.41
CA THR A 449 -24.60 -15.85 -10.96
C THR A 449 -23.78 -16.95 -10.28
N SER A 450 -23.14 -16.59 -9.17
CA SER A 450 -22.33 -17.42 -8.28
C SER A 450 -22.86 -18.86 -8.14
N GLY A 451 -22.34 -19.76 -8.98
CA GLY A 451 -22.68 -21.18 -8.95
C GLY A 451 -22.01 -21.85 -7.76
N THR A 452 -22.84 -22.41 -6.88
CA THR A 452 -22.42 -23.24 -5.74
C THR A 452 -21.68 -24.50 -6.20
N ALA A 453 -20.43 -24.66 -5.76
CA ALA A 453 -19.76 -25.95 -5.66
C ALA A 453 -19.01 -26.00 -4.33
N GLY A 454 -19.49 -26.88 -3.45
CA GLY A 454 -18.94 -27.10 -2.12
C GLY A 454 -17.55 -27.74 -2.17
N GLY A 455 -16.67 -27.22 -1.33
CA GLY A 455 -15.34 -27.73 -1.08
C GLY A 455 -14.62 -26.71 -0.20
N ALA A 456 -14.33 -27.07 1.04
CA ALA A 456 -13.70 -26.20 2.02
C ALA A 456 -12.34 -25.68 1.52
N ILE A 457 -12.31 -24.46 0.98
CA ILE A 457 -11.06 -23.77 0.67
C ILE A 457 -11.25 -22.30 1.04
N THR A 458 -10.72 -21.93 2.21
CA THR A 458 -10.49 -20.55 2.64
C THR A 458 -9.49 -19.91 1.69
N ARG A 459 -9.99 -19.14 0.71
CA ARG A 459 -9.17 -18.44 -0.26
C ARG A 459 -9.06 -16.96 0.16
N THR A 460 -7.89 -16.65 0.68
CA THR A 460 -7.25 -15.33 0.82
C THR A 460 -7.21 -14.63 -0.56
N LEU A 461 -7.48 -13.33 -0.81
CA LEU A 461 -7.69 -12.14 0.01
C LEU A 461 -8.54 -11.09 -0.74
N TRP A 462 -9.26 -10.23 0.00
CA TRP A 462 -9.41 -8.76 -0.16
C TRP A 462 -10.47 -8.21 0.82
N TRP A 463 -10.45 -6.89 1.06
CA TRP A 463 -11.29 -6.20 2.07
C TRP A 463 -12.71 -5.94 1.54
N GLU A 464 -13.72 -6.56 2.13
CA GLU A 464 -15.12 -6.28 1.79
C GLU A 464 -15.61 -4.99 2.50
N ARG A 465 -16.50 -4.27 1.81
CA ARG A 465 -17.21 -3.06 2.23
C ARG A 465 -17.62 -3.13 3.72
N SER A 466 -17.08 -2.25 4.55
CA SER A 466 -17.74 -1.93 5.83
C SER A 466 -19.04 -1.20 5.52
N SER A 467 -20.17 -1.74 5.97
CA SER A 467 -21.48 -1.08 5.91
C SER A 467 -21.62 0.04 6.94
N GLU A 468 -20.57 0.31 7.73
CA GLU A 468 -20.57 1.25 8.85
C GLU A 468 -20.22 2.68 8.40
N ALA A 469 -20.87 3.18 7.35
CA ALA A 469 -20.73 4.59 6.99
C ALA A 469 -21.32 5.47 8.10
N PRO A 470 -20.67 6.58 8.50
CA PRO A 470 -21.24 7.52 9.44
C PRO A 470 -22.58 8.05 8.88
N THR A 471 -23.64 7.98 9.68
CA THR A 471 -24.95 8.52 9.31
C THR A 471 -24.90 10.05 9.41
N THR A 472 -24.63 10.73 8.31
CA THR A 472 -24.90 12.16 8.20
C THR A 472 -26.37 12.35 7.83
N ARG A 473 -27.16 12.91 8.76
CA ARG A 473 -28.45 13.52 8.44
C ARG A 473 -28.18 14.81 7.68
N THR A 474 -28.23 14.75 6.35
CA THR A 474 -28.49 15.94 5.52
C THR A 474 -29.29 15.52 4.30
N SER A 475 -30.49 16.08 4.21
CA SER A 475 -31.45 15.97 3.12
C SER A 475 -31.03 16.81 1.92
N SER A 476 -30.91 16.21 0.74
CA SER A 476 -31.25 16.70 -0.61
C SER A 476 -30.44 15.91 -1.64
N ALA A 477 -31.05 15.11 -2.53
CA ALA A 477 -31.38 15.49 -3.92
C ALA A 477 -30.17 16.20 -4.58
N THR A 478 -29.42 15.62 -5.51
CA THR A 478 -29.77 14.86 -6.73
C THR A 478 -28.64 13.93 -7.14
#